data_AF-A0A3B4GB77-F1
#
_entry.id   AF-A0A3B4GB77-F1
#
_cell.length_a   1.000
_cell.length_b   1.000
_cell.length_c   1.000
_cell.angle_alpha   90.00
_cell.angle_beta   90.00
_cell.angle_gamma   90.00
#
_symmetry.space_group_name_H-M   'P 1'
#
loop_
_entity.id
_entity.type
_entity.pdbx_description
1 polymer ?
#
loop_
_entity_poly.entity_id
_entity_poly.type
_entity_poly.pdbx_seq_one_letter_code
_entity_poly.pdbx_strand_id
1 'polypeptide(L)'
;MLKISGQISCCVALLLTLSSVSAVRRALNSISDLKTVGFGQSVPEYSLRLLHWFANEIDINNNDDILLTFDPNSGDYGSHYYRNDEELLDPLPRGYRYYTVGNSYQDASLELPDYVAESDIEDSNRVRIIIRVRQQNAARIIDQVYITQHYETYEDQGTDYDPQHTYPVTVCLLRAIRKFSLDRNNINSMRSLRDHFGSSADDSQLWEIMDIWDELACLGLFLFIVIPEKYSSHKHNSRRQPAPRRNTQPDFESRQNVTSGMSAKNQVDHRNGIKLKVTTGKSGNARIIWSNVHSDLLKRNVMVALYQNNQEEKALTSKCIENISSGSYDTSVPLNEGLQVRLHEVRTRFFFWISVGQEIDRGSEFKTPKAVNITGYNANLQLFANDGKACARLTVTKSFHNWKSEFKNAWVGFYSSENNATKNYERWQWQWATKFKENKSQDNYNVYEYESGMTIAPGVQARFILQDEIEKARTSPWAE
;
A
#
# COMPACT_ATOMS: atom_id res chain seq x y z
N MET A 1 -42.75 73.20 -20.18
CA MET A 1 -43.00 72.58 -18.86
C MET A 1 -43.42 71.14 -19.07
N LEU A 2 -42.57 70.18 -18.73
CA LEU A 2 -42.88 68.97 -17.95
C LEU A 2 -41.62 68.09 -17.89
N LYS A 3 -41.02 68.07 -16.70
CA LYS A 3 -40.16 66.98 -16.19
C LYS A 3 -41.07 65.78 -15.89
N ILE A 4 -40.53 64.57 -16.05
CA ILE A 4 -40.65 63.35 -15.19
C ILE A 4 -39.84 62.27 -15.93
N SER A 5 -38.63 61.94 -15.44
CA SER A 5 -38.30 60.78 -14.59
C SER A 5 -38.37 59.47 -15.39
N GLY A 6 -37.29 58.73 -15.65
CA GLY A 6 -36.27 58.30 -14.70
C GLY A 6 -36.80 57.12 -13.89
N GLN A 7 -36.78 55.91 -14.47
CA GLN A 7 -36.79 54.60 -13.79
C GLN A 7 -37.00 53.45 -14.79
N ILE A 8 -35.94 53.04 -15.50
CA ILE A 8 -35.82 51.68 -16.06
C ILE A 8 -34.35 51.25 -15.92
N SER A 9 -33.88 51.09 -14.69
CA SER A 9 -32.55 50.50 -14.45
C SER A 9 -32.37 49.99 -13.01
N CYS A 10 -33.42 49.42 -12.42
CA CYS A 10 -33.28 48.72 -11.13
C CYS A 10 -33.74 47.27 -11.18
N CYS A 11 -34.62 46.87 -12.11
CA CYS A 11 -35.15 45.50 -12.10
C CYS A 11 -34.29 44.46 -12.84
N VAL A 12 -33.36 44.88 -13.71
CA VAL A 12 -32.45 43.94 -14.41
C VAL A 12 -31.15 43.73 -13.62
N ALA A 13 -30.70 44.73 -12.86
CA ALA A 13 -29.55 44.59 -11.97
C ALA A 13 -29.87 43.81 -10.68
N LEU A 14 -31.15 43.78 -10.25
CA LEU A 14 -31.60 42.98 -9.11
C LEU A 14 -31.91 41.50 -9.44
N LEU A 15 -31.85 41.12 -10.73
CA LEU A 15 -32.04 39.72 -11.16
C LEU A 15 -30.73 38.97 -11.43
N LEU A 16 -29.57 39.61 -11.22
CA LEU A 16 -28.24 38.99 -11.38
C LEU A 16 -27.39 38.99 -10.10
N THR A 17 -27.98 39.25 -8.92
CA THR A 17 -27.27 39.18 -7.62
C THR A 17 -27.82 38.09 -6.69
N LEU A 18 -28.47 37.07 -7.26
CA LEU A 18 -28.97 35.89 -6.52
C LEU A 18 -28.38 34.61 -7.12
N SER A 19 -27.05 34.49 -7.09
CA SER A 19 -26.37 33.19 -7.25
C SER A 19 -25.22 33.02 -6.27
N SER A 20 -25.32 33.63 -5.09
CA SER A 20 -24.51 33.25 -3.93
C SER A 20 -25.45 32.84 -2.80
N VAL A 21 -26.37 31.93 -3.10
CA VAL A 21 -26.80 31.01 -2.05
C VAL A 21 -25.56 30.17 -1.82
N SER A 22 -24.82 30.44 -0.73
CA SER A 22 -24.05 29.38 -0.08
C SER A 22 -25.09 28.31 0.22
N ALA A 23 -25.25 27.38 -0.71
CA ALA A 23 -26.07 26.21 -0.49
C ALA A 23 -25.38 25.55 0.69
N VAL A 24 -25.96 25.68 1.89
CA VAL A 24 -25.48 24.98 3.07
C VAL A 24 -25.39 23.52 2.66
N ARG A 25 -24.16 23.08 2.34
CA ARG A 25 -23.93 21.76 1.79
C ARG A 25 -24.40 20.77 2.83
N ARG A 26 -25.22 19.81 2.41
CA ARG A 26 -25.81 18.82 3.31
C ARG A 26 -24.69 18.15 4.12
N ALA A 27 -24.71 18.34 5.44
CA ALA A 27 -23.78 17.70 6.33
C ALA A 27 -23.98 16.17 6.31
N LEU A 28 -22.88 15.43 6.30
CA LEU A 28 -22.86 13.98 6.38
C LEU A 28 -23.02 13.59 7.87
N ASN A 29 -24.18 13.03 8.20
CA ASN A 29 -24.58 12.75 9.58
C ASN A 29 -24.61 11.26 9.93
N SER A 30 -24.67 10.40 8.91
CA SER A 30 -24.85 8.96 9.07
C SER A 30 -24.17 8.19 7.96
N ILE A 31 -23.94 6.89 8.17
CA ILE A 31 -23.43 5.97 7.14
C ILE A 31 -24.34 5.98 5.90
N SER A 32 -25.65 6.20 6.07
CA SER A 32 -26.59 6.30 4.94
C SER A 32 -26.36 7.55 4.09
N ASP A 33 -25.88 8.65 4.67
CA ASP A 33 -25.56 9.86 3.90
C ASP A 33 -24.37 9.60 2.97
N LEU A 34 -23.36 8.83 3.44
CA LEU A 34 -22.21 8.45 2.63
C LEU A 34 -22.61 7.72 1.34
N LYS A 35 -23.63 6.85 1.41
CA LYS A 35 -24.14 6.09 0.24
C LYS A 35 -24.66 7.01 -0.88
N THR A 36 -25.05 8.24 -0.55
CA THR A 36 -25.64 9.19 -1.51
C THR A 36 -24.61 10.09 -2.21
N VAL A 37 -23.36 10.08 -1.73
CA VAL A 37 -22.30 10.96 -2.24
C VAL A 37 -21.67 10.43 -3.53
N GLY A 38 -21.70 9.10 -3.74
CA GLY A 38 -21.04 8.49 -4.91
C GLY A 38 -19.56 8.16 -4.69
N PHE A 39 -19.15 7.84 -3.45
CA PHE A 39 -17.82 7.30 -3.17
C PHE A 39 -17.55 6.03 -3.99
N GLY A 40 -16.34 5.89 -4.52
CA GLY A 40 -15.96 4.83 -5.46
C GLY A 40 -16.54 4.99 -6.87
N GLN A 41 -17.21 6.12 -7.16
CA GLN A 41 -17.79 6.41 -8.48
C GLN A 41 -17.38 7.79 -8.99
N SER A 42 -17.84 8.86 -8.33
CA SER A 42 -17.49 10.26 -8.65
C SER A 42 -16.55 10.87 -7.62
N VAL A 43 -16.47 10.28 -6.42
CA VAL A 43 -15.54 10.65 -5.35
C VAL A 43 -14.60 9.48 -5.09
N PRO A 44 -13.27 9.67 -4.99
CA PRO A 44 -12.33 8.59 -4.74
C PRO A 44 -12.69 7.78 -3.49
N GLU A 45 -12.59 6.44 -3.59
CA GLU A 45 -12.79 5.52 -2.46
C GLU A 45 -11.89 5.86 -1.27
N TYR A 46 -10.66 6.32 -1.54
CA TYR A 46 -9.68 6.72 -0.53
C TYR A 46 -10.22 7.78 0.44
N SER A 47 -11.23 8.56 0.05
CA SER A 47 -11.97 9.46 0.95
C SER A 47 -12.57 8.75 2.14
N LEU A 48 -13.11 7.54 1.95
CA LEU A 48 -13.67 6.74 3.03
C LEU A 48 -12.58 6.14 3.91
N ARG A 49 -11.43 5.78 3.35
CA ARG A 49 -10.28 5.26 4.11
C ARG A 49 -9.66 6.33 5.00
N LEU A 50 -9.45 7.54 4.45
CA LEU A 50 -8.97 8.68 5.21
C LEU A 50 -9.96 9.08 6.30
N LEU A 51 -11.26 9.12 5.99
CA LEU A 51 -12.29 9.44 6.97
C LEU A 51 -12.40 8.37 8.07
N HIS A 52 -12.25 7.09 7.73
CA HIS A 52 -12.19 5.99 8.68
C HIS A 52 -10.98 6.12 9.62
N TRP A 53 -9.79 6.32 9.07
CA TRP A 53 -8.60 6.56 9.87
C TRP A 53 -8.78 7.75 10.80
N PHE A 54 -9.21 8.89 10.27
CA PHE A 54 -9.39 10.11 11.06
C PHE A 54 -10.38 9.93 12.22
N ALA A 55 -11.49 9.22 11.99
CA ALA A 55 -12.47 8.93 13.04
C ALA A 55 -11.92 8.04 14.18
N ASN A 56 -10.90 7.23 13.90
CA ASN A 56 -10.22 6.39 14.89
C ASN A 56 -9.03 7.09 15.55
N GLU A 57 -8.39 8.04 14.86
CA GLU A 57 -7.22 8.79 15.34
C GLU A 57 -7.58 9.88 16.35
N ILE A 58 -8.72 10.57 16.16
CA ILE A 58 -9.16 11.65 17.04
C ILE A 58 -9.82 11.12 18.33
N ASP A 59 -9.84 11.95 19.36
CA ASP A 59 -10.61 11.69 20.58
C ASP A 59 -11.97 12.40 20.53
N ILE A 60 -13.03 11.70 20.92
CA ILE A 60 -14.38 12.27 21.03
C ILE A 60 -14.87 12.03 22.44
N ASN A 61 -14.95 13.10 23.24
CA ASN A 61 -15.34 13.00 24.64
C ASN A 61 -16.87 12.78 24.80
N ASN A 62 -17.36 12.63 26.03
CA ASN A 62 -18.78 12.39 26.29
C ASN A 62 -19.69 13.60 26.00
N ASN A 63 -19.13 14.79 25.80
CA ASN A 63 -19.85 16.02 25.44
C ASN A 63 -19.87 16.26 23.92
N ASP A 64 -19.41 15.28 23.13
CA ASP A 64 -19.24 15.38 21.68
C ASP A 64 -18.20 16.42 21.23
N ASP A 65 -17.32 16.87 22.13
CA ASP A 65 -16.15 17.64 21.71
C ASP A 65 -15.14 16.71 21.05
N ILE A 66 -14.68 17.12 19.86
CA ILE A 66 -13.64 16.44 19.12
C ILE A 66 -12.28 17.05 19.51
N LEU A 67 -11.33 16.22 19.90
CA LEU A 67 -10.00 16.60 20.35
C LEU A 67 -8.95 16.02 19.40
N LEU A 68 -8.05 16.87 18.94
CA LEU A 68 -6.86 16.42 18.20
C LEU A 68 -5.89 15.70 19.13
N THR A 69 -5.41 14.55 18.67
CA THR A 69 -4.38 13.73 19.31
C THR A 69 -2.96 14.08 18.87
N PHE A 70 -2.81 14.89 17.80
CA PHE A 70 -1.53 15.34 17.24
C PHE A 70 -1.45 16.86 17.09
N ASP A 71 -0.27 17.39 16.70
CA ASP A 71 -0.10 18.81 16.38
C ASP A 71 -0.24 19.05 14.88
N PRO A 72 -1.27 19.76 14.39
CA PRO A 72 -1.42 19.97 12.95
C PRO A 72 -0.39 20.94 12.36
N ASN A 73 0.53 21.50 13.17
CA ASN A 73 1.67 22.32 12.71
C ASN A 73 2.96 21.52 12.53
N SER A 74 3.05 20.27 13.02
CA SER A 74 4.27 19.46 12.91
C SER A 74 4.43 18.80 11.54
N GLY A 75 3.39 18.82 10.69
CA GLY A 75 3.37 18.06 9.44
C GLY A 75 2.79 16.65 9.60
N ASP A 76 2.52 16.20 10.84
CA ASP A 76 2.05 14.83 11.09
C ASP A 76 0.82 14.47 10.26
N TYR A 77 0.85 13.29 9.64
CA TYR A 77 -0.21 12.80 8.75
C TYR A 77 -0.47 13.73 7.53
N GLY A 78 0.56 14.46 7.09
CA GLY A 78 0.45 15.43 6.00
C GLY A 78 -0.32 16.68 6.37
N SER A 79 -0.40 17.00 7.65
CA SER A 79 -1.20 18.12 8.14
C SER A 79 -0.50 19.47 7.97
N HIS A 80 -1.24 20.48 7.54
CA HIS A 80 -0.70 21.83 7.41
C HIS A 80 -1.77 22.90 7.49
N TYR A 81 -1.34 24.14 7.72
CA TYR A 81 -2.24 25.29 7.78
C TYR A 81 -2.93 25.53 6.43
N TYR A 82 -4.26 25.68 6.47
CA TYR A 82 -5.10 25.97 5.32
C TYR A 82 -5.66 27.39 5.42
N ARG A 83 -5.37 28.20 4.40
CA ARG A 83 -5.72 29.62 4.37
C ARG A 83 -7.16 29.89 3.93
N ASN A 84 -7.75 28.97 3.16
CA ASN A 84 -9.06 29.17 2.53
C ASN A 84 -9.06 30.42 1.63
N ASP A 85 -8.01 30.57 0.81
CA ASP A 85 -7.80 31.72 -0.08
C ASP A 85 -8.80 31.71 -1.26
N GLU A 86 -9.28 30.52 -1.63
CA GLU A 86 -10.30 30.25 -2.64
C GLU A 86 -11.74 30.43 -2.11
N GLU A 87 -11.90 30.81 -0.84
CA GLU A 87 -13.19 31.02 -0.19
C GLU A 87 -14.12 29.77 -0.23
N LEU A 88 -13.53 28.57 -0.18
CA LEU A 88 -14.25 27.29 -0.16
C LEU A 88 -15.16 27.16 1.08
N LEU A 89 -14.66 27.57 2.23
CA LEU A 89 -15.30 27.49 3.55
C LEU A 89 -15.62 28.88 4.11
N ASP A 90 -16.46 28.91 5.14
CA ASP A 90 -16.83 30.16 5.81
C ASP A 90 -15.61 30.87 6.43
N PRO A 91 -15.58 32.22 6.44
CA PRO A 91 -14.53 32.98 7.11
C PRO A 91 -14.38 32.63 8.59
N LEU A 92 -13.12 32.57 9.06
CA LEU A 92 -12.79 32.17 10.42
C LEU A 92 -13.16 33.23 11.48
N PRO A 93 -13.83 32.85 12.59
CA PRO A 93 -13.90 33.68 13.77
C PRO A 93 -12.52 33.89 14.41
N ARG A 94 -12.38 34.96 15.21
CA ARG A 94 -11.12 35.25 15.92
C ARG A 94 -10.73 34.08 16.84
N GLY A 95 -9.51 33.57 16.70
CA GLY A 95 -8.97 32.48 17.52
C GLY A 95 -9.20 31.08 16.96
N TYR A 96 -9.59 30.96 15.69
CA TYR A 96 -9.72 29.71 14.96
C TYR A 96 -8.76 29.66 13.79
N ARG A 97 -8.38 28.44 13.38
CA ARG A 97 -7.61 28.18 12.16
C ARG A 97 -8.14 26.94 11.45
N TYR A 98 -8.08 26.95 10.13
CA TYR A 98 -8.26 25.74 9.35
C TYR A 98 -6.91 25.03 9.15
N TYR A 99 -6.95 23.71 9.15
CA TYR A 99 -5.85 22.84 8.76
C TYR A 99 -6.36 21.78 7.81
N THR A 100 -5.52 21.38 6.88
CA THR A 100 -5.72 20.20 6.02
C THR A 100 -4.98 19.03 6.63
N VAL A 101 -5.45 17.82 6.36
CA VAL A 101 -4.84 16.54 6.76
C VAL A 101 -4.90 15.59 5.56
N GLY A 102 -3.86 14.79 5.38
CA GLY A 102 -3.81 13.70 4.41
C GLY A 102 -2.89 13.90 3.21
N ASN A 103 -2.00 14.89 3.24
CA ASN A 103 -1.00 15.10 2.18
C ASN A 103 0.16 14.09 2.28
N SER A 104 0.32 13.22 1.27
CA SER A 104 1.36 12.19 1.28
C SER A 104 2.76 12.68 0.88
N TYR A 105 2.94 13.95 0.49
CA TYR A 105 4.24 14.50 0.05
C TYR A 105 4.99 15.33 1.11
N GLN A 106 4.62 15.25 2.39
CA GLN A 106 5.31 15.98 3.45
C GLN A 106 6.25 15.08 4.25
N ASP A 107 7.49 15.55 4.45
CA ASP A 107 8.44 15.00 5.43
C ASP A 107 7.86 15.24 6.84
N ALA A 108 7.06 14.28 7.32
CA ALA A 108 6.38 14.33 8.61
C ALA A 108 7.09 13.45 9.64
N SER A 109 6.86 13.69 10.94
CA SER A 109 7.33 12.76 11.98
C SER A 109 6.44 11.52 12.08
N LEU A 110 5.16 11.67 11.75
CA LEU A 110 4.18 10.59 11.64
C LEU A 110 3.58 10.53 10.23
N GLU A 111 3.60 9.34 9.64
CA GLU A 111 3.03 9.08 8.32
C GLU A 111 1.60 8.53 8.43
N LEU A 112 0.80 8.73 7.39
CA LEU A 112 -0.49 8.06 7.28
C LEU A 112 -0.28 6.54 7.18
N PRO A 113 -1.17 5.71 7.75
CA PRO A 113 -1.08 4.26 7.57
C PRO A 113 -1.14 3.86 6.09
N ASP A 114 -0.41 2.79 5.73
CA ASP A 114 -0.32 2.27 4.35
C ASP A 114 -1.68 2.04 3.68
N TYR A 115 -2.71 1.63 4.44
CA TYR A 115 -4.04 1.38 3.88
C TYR A 115 -4.80 2.66 3.49
N VAL A 116 -4.33 3.84 3.94
CA VAL A 116 -4.89 5.17 3.66
C VAL A 116 -4.12 5.85 2.52
N ALA A 117 -2.79 5.87 2.62
CA ALA A 117 -1.91 6.55 1.68
C ALA A 117 -1.17 5.53 0.82
N GLU A 118 -1.74 5.20 -0.34
CA GLU A 118 -1.07 4.36 -1.33
C GLU A 118 -0.26 5.29 -2.25
N SER A 119 1.04 5.38 -2.00
CA SER A 119 1.96 6.42 -2.55
C SER A 119 2.05 6.47 -4.08
N ASP A 120 1.64 5.39 -4.75
CA ASP A 120 1.66 5.24 -6.22
C ASP A 120 0.35 5.66 -6.91
N ILE A 121 -0.70 6.03 -6.15
CA ILE A 121 -2.03 6.31 -6.72
C ILE A 121 -2.35 7.80 -6.55
N GLU A 122 -2.35 8.52 -7.68
CA GLU A 122 -2.62 9.95 -7.78
C GLU A 122 -3.94 10.34 -7.09
N ASP A 123 -4.98 9.49 -7.22
CA ASP A 123 -6.28 9.70 -6.58
C ASP A 123 -6.25 9.62 -5.05
N SER A 124 -5.32 8.85 -4.46
CA SER A 124 -5.16 8.79 -3.00
C SER A 124 -4.72 10.14 -2.45
N ASN A 125 -3.78 10.81 -3.13
CA ASN A 125 -3.26 12.09 -2.69
C ASN A 125 -4.12 13.30 -3.08
N ARG A 126 -5.23 13.12 -3.81
CA ARG A 126 -6.20 14.21 -4.04
C ARG A 126 -7.10 14.47 -2.83
N VAL A 127 -7.31 13.44 -1.99
CA VAL A 127 -8.27 13.46 -0.89
C VAL A 127 -7.70 14.21 0.32
N ARG A 128 -8.53 15.04 0.97
CA ARG A 128 -8.16 15.76 2.19
C ARG A 128 -9.28 15.79 3.22
N ILE A 129 -8.90 15.87 4.48
CA ILE A 129 -9.80 16.34 5.54
C ILE A 129 -9.40 17.76 5.91
N ILE A 130 -10.37 18.67 5.94
CA ILE A 130 -10.18 20.01 6.49
C ILE A 130 -10.80 20.05 7.88
N ILE A 131 -10.04 20.51 8.86
CA ILE A 131 -10.50 20.70 10.25
C ILE A 131 -10.38 22.15 10.65
N ARG A 132 -11.37 22.64 11.40
CA ARG A 132 -11.29 23.93 12.08
C ARG A 132 -10.97 23.72 13.54
N VAL A 133 -9.86 24.32 13.99
CA VAL A 133 -9.32 24.14 15.33
C VAL A 133 -9.41 25.45 16.10
N ARG A 134 -9.94 25.40 17.32
CA ARG A 134 -9.95 26.53 18.26
C ARG A 134 -8.58 26.62 18.96
N GLN A 135 -7.92 27.77 18.86
CA GLN A 135 -6.57 27.99 19.40
C GLN A 135 -6.53 28.36 20.88
N GLN A 136 -7.68 28.52 21.53
CA GLN A 136 -7.76 29.26 22.80
C GLN A 136 -7.34 28.46 24.05
N ASN A 137 -7.13 27.14 23.99
CA ASN A 137 -6.73 26.31 25.14
C ASN A 137 -5.68 25.25 24.75
N ALA A 138 -5.01 24.67 25.74
CA ALA A 138 -4.11 23.52 25.54
C ALA A 138 -4.82 22.31 24.90
N ALA A 139 -6.13 22.19 25.10
CA ALA A 139 -6.99 21.25 24.38
C ALA A 139 -7.27 21.80 22.97
N ARG A 140 -6.68 21.17 21.95
CA ARG A 140 -6.88 21.47 20.52
C ARG A 140 -8.24 20.93 20.07
N ILE A 141 -9.30 21.68 20.40
CA ILE A 141 -10.68 21.30 20.09
C ILE A 141 -10.97 21.57 18.60
N ILE A 142 -11.48 20.57 17.91
CA ILE A 142 -12.02 20.68 16.55
C ILE A 142 -13.51 21.01 16.65
N ASP A 143 -13.94 22.07 15.98
CA ASP A 143 -15.35 22.47 15.95
C ASP A 143 -16.04 22.23 14.60
N GLN A 144 -15.27 22.06 13.52
CA GLN A 144 -15.78 21.64 12.21
C GLN A 144 -14.82 20.66 11.53
N VAL A 145 -15.40 19.68 10.85
CA VAL A 145 -14.69 18.69 10.03
C VAL A 145 -15.33 18.68 8.65
N TYR A 146 -14.51 18.61 7.61
CA TYR A 146 -14.93 18.49 6.23
C TYR A 146 -14.13 17.39 5.55
N ILE A 147 -14.78 16.59 4.71
CA ILE A 147 -14.11 15.72 3.73
C ILE A 147 -14.16 16.40 2.37
N THR A 148 -13.03 16.44 1.66
CA THR A 148 -12.89 17.14 0.38
C THR A 148 -11.84 16.48 -0.52
N GLN A 149 -11.70 16.98 -1.74
CA GLN A 149 -10.70 16.56 -2.71
C GLN A 149 -10.21 17.75 -3.53
N HIS A 150 -9.01 17.63 -4.10
CA HIS A 150 -8.56 18.49 -5.18
C HIS A 150 -9.27 18.14 -6.49
N TYR A 151 -9.35 19.12 -7.40
CA TYR A 151 -9.79 18.90 -8.79
C TYR A 151 -8.98 17.80 -9.49
N GLU A 152 -9.51 17.25 -10.58
CA GLU A 152 -8.76 16.27 -11.36
C GLU A 152 -7.57 16.97 -12.03
N THR A 153 -6.44 16.29 -12.16
CA THR A 153 -5.20 16.91 -12.66
C THR A 153 -5.28 17.38 -14.10
N TYR A 154 -6.21 16.84 -14.90
CA TYR A 154 -6.46 17.28 -16.27
C TYR A 154 -7.43 18.47 -16.38
N GLU A 155 -8.02 18.95 -15.28
CA GLU A 155 -8.95 20.09 -15.28
C GLU A 155 -8.24 21.46 -15.23
N ASP A 156 -6.90 21.48 -15.32
CA ASP A 156 -6.06 22.69 -15.33
C ASP A 156 -6.28 23.67 -14.14
N GLN A 157 -6.83 23.18 -13.02
CA GLN A 157 -7.09 23.96 -11.80
C GLN A 157 -6.02 23.78 -10.71
N GLY A 158 -4.89 23.18 -11.05
CA GLY A 158 -3.73 23.04 -10.17
C GLY A 158 -4.06 22.29 -8.86
N THR A 159 -3.84 22.93 -7.71
CA THR A 159 -4.07 22.35 -6.38
C THR A 159 -5.33 22.90 -5.70
N ASP A 160 -6.27 23.45 -6.48
CA ASP A 160 -7.49 24.00 -5.91
C ASP A 160 -8.41 22.86 -5.44
N TYR A 161 -9.19 23.15 -4.41
CA TYR A 161 -10.16 22.21 -3.86
C TYR A 161 -11.45 22.24 -4.66
N ASP A 162 -11.99 21.06 -4.93
CA ASP A 162 -13.27 20.94 -5.61
C ASP A 162 -14.41 21.27 -4.63
N PRO A 163 -15.10 22.41 -4.82
CA PRO A 163 -16.20 22.75 -3.96
C PRO A 163 -17.28 21.68 -4.08
N GLN A 164 -17.62 21.17 -5.27
CA GLN A 164 -18.72 20.22 -5.49
C GLN A 164 -18.59 18.96 -4.63
N HIS A 165 -17.37 18.52 -4.35
CA HIS A 165 -17.05 17.35 -3.54
C HIS A 165 -16.49 17.68 -2.15
N THR A 166 -16.85 18.84 -1.61
CA THR A 166 -16.57 19.22 -0.22
C THR A 166 -17.81 19.07 0.66
N TYR A 167 -17.72 18.28 1.73
CA TYR A 167 -18.87 17.95 2.59
C TYR A 167 -18.55 18.15 4.07
N PRO A 168 -19.39 18.87 4.84
CA PRO A 168 -19.28 18.89 6.30
C PRO A 168 -19.53 17.50 6.89
N VAL A 169 -18.72 17.10 7.86
CA VAL A 169 -18.82 15.82 8.57
C VAL A 169 -19.19 16.10 10.02
N THR A 170 -20.22 15.42 10.51
CA THR A 170 -20.68 15.57 11.90
C THR A 170 -19.97 14.58 12.84
N VAL A 171 -19.99 14.91 14.14
CA VAL A 171 -19.53 14.01 15.21
C VAL A 171 -20.33 12.69 15.24
N CYS A 172 -21.63 12.72 14.92
CA CYS A 172 -22.47 11.52 14.84
C CYS A 172 -21.95 10.54 13.80
N LEU A 173 -21.55 11.04 12.63
CA LEU A 173 -20.95 10.22 11.59
C LEU A 173 -19.60 9.66 12.04
N LEU A 174 -18.73 10.48 12.62
CA LEU A 174 -17.42 10.02 13.11
C LEU A 174 -17.56 8.90 14.15
N ARG A 175 -18.50 9.03 15.11
CA ARG A 175 -18.80 7.95 16.06
C ARG A 175 -19.33 6.69 15.37
N ALA A 176 -20.17 6.84 14.35
CA ALA A 176 -20.68 5.70 13.60
C ALA A 176 -19.55 4.95 12.86
N ILE A 177 -18.64 5.68 12.23
CA ILE A 177 -17.47 5.15 11.54
C ILE A 177 -16.53 4.45 12.52
N ARG A 178 -16.29 5.02 13.71
CA ARG A 178 -15.45 4.42 14.76
C ARG A 178 -15.95 3.06 15.26
N LYS A 179 -17.22 2.70 15.02
CA LYS A 179 -17.71 1.33 15.29
C LYS A 179 -17.04 0.27 14.40
N PHE A 180 -16.56 0.67 13.22
CA PHE A 180 -15.75 -0.16 12.32
C PHE A 180 -14.25 -0.09 12.64
N SER A 181 -13.89 0.12 13.91
CA SER A 181 -12.49 0.12 14.36
C SER A 181 -11.80 -1.23 14.11
N LEU A 182 -10.49 -1.17 13.89
CA LEU A 182 -9.64 -2.33 13.55
C LEU A 182 -9.44 -3.29 14.74
N ASP A 183 -9.81 -2.90 15.96
CA ASP A 183 -9.78 -3.76 17.15
C ASP A 183 -10.89 -4.83 17.17
N ARG A 184 -11.86 -4.76 16.25
CA ARG A 184 -13.07 -5.60 16.23
C ARG A 184 -13.14 -6.58 15.05
N ASN A 185 -12.00 -7.02 14.54
CA ASN A 185 -11.92 -7.94 13.38
C ASN A 185 -12.21 -9.41 13.74
N ASN A 186 -13.44 -9.71 14.09
CA ASN A 186 -13.93 -11.10 14.19
C ASN A 186 -15.34 -11.23 13.59
N ILE A 187 -15.69 -12.45 13.19
CA ILE A 187 -16.94 -12.73 12.48
C ILE A 187 -18.21 -12.31 13.25
N ASN A 188 -18.21 -12.40 14.58
CA ASN A 188 -19.36 -11.99 15.40
C ASN A 188 -19.53 -10.46 15.41
N SER A 189 -18.41 -9.73 15.47
CA SER A 189 -18.40 -8.27 15.39
C SER A 189 -18.81 -7.80 14.00
N MET A 190 -18.33 -8.46 12.95
CA MET A 190 -18.72 -8.22 11.55
C MET A 190 -20.23 -8.41 11.35
N ARG A 191 -20.80 -9.51 11.86
CA ARG A 191 -22.26 -9.73 11.84
C ARG A 191 -23.02 -8.63 12.59
N SER A 192 -22.55 -8.27 13.78
CA SER A 192 -23.17 -7.21 14.57
C SER A 192 -23.15 -5.86 13.86
N LEU A 193 -22.03 -5.48 13.23
CA LEU A 193 -21.90 -4.26 12.45
C LEU A 193 -22.79 -4.27 11.20
N ARG A 194 -22.78 -5.40 10.46
CA ARG A 194 -23.66 -5.62 9.31
C ARG A 194 -25.12 -5.37 9.70
N ASP A 195 -25.60 -6.02 10.76
CA ASP A 195 -26.99 -5.95 11.20
C ASP A 195 -27.31 -4.53 11.73
N HIS A 196 -26.40 -3.94 12.49
CA HIS A 196 -26.57 -2.61 13.08
C HIS A 196 -26.74 -1.50 12.02
N PHE A 197 -26.01 -1.62 10.90
CA PHE A 197 -26.07 -0.67 9.79
C PHE A 197 -26.95 -1.13 8.62
N GLY A 198 -27.73 -2.19 8.80
CA GLY A 198 -28.72 -2.67 7.84
C GLY A 198 -28.13 -3.11 6.51
N SER A 199 -26.93 -3.70 6.53
CA SER A 199 -26.28 -4.24 5.35
C SER A 199 -26.92 -5.56 4.91
N SER A 200 -27.07 -5.76 3.61
CA SER A 200 -27.61 -7.00 3.03
C SER A 200 -26.57 -8.11 2.85
N ALA A 201 -25.34 -7.92 3.36
CA ALA A 201 -24.26 -8.90 3.20
C ALA A 201 -24.62 -10.25 3.83
N ASP A 202 -24.48 -11.35 3.10
CA ASP A 202 -24.61 -12.68 3.71
C ASP A 202 -23.33 -13.10 4.45
N ASP A 203 -23.39 -14.22 5.17
CA ASP A 203 -22.25 -14.72 5.93
C ASP A 203 -21.07 -15.14 5.03
N SER A 204 -21.34 -15.59 3.80
CA SER A 204 -20.27 -15.92 2.84
C SER A 204 -19.52 -14.65 2.45
N GLN A 205 -20.25 -13.55 2.18
CA GLN A 205 -19.66 -12.25 1.87
C GLN A 205 -18.86 -11.70 3.06
N LEU A 206 -19.30 -11.92 4.31
CA LEU A 206 -18.53 -11.53 5.49
C LEU A 206 -17.20 -12.30 5.60
N TRP A 207 -17.21 -13.62 5.38
CA TRP A 207 -15.98 -14.41 5.35
C TRP A 207 -15.05 -13.99 4.21
N GLU A 208 -15.61 -13.64 3.05
CA GLU A 208 -14.84 -13.15 1.92
C GLU A 208 -14.19 -11.80 2.19
N ILE A 209 -14.91 -10.87 2.86
CA ILE A 209 -14.34 -9.60 3.32
C ILE A 209 -13.18 -9.86 4.28
N MET A 210 -13.36 -10.75 5.25
CA MET A 210 -12.31 -11.10 6.21
C MET A 210 -11.08 -11.70 5.53
N ASP A 211 -11.27 -12.49 4.47
CA ASP A 211 -10.17 -13.08 3.71
C ASP A 211 -9.41 -12.05 2.85
N ILE A 212 -10.13 -11.10 2.23
CA ILE A 212 -9.50 -10.05 1.40
C ILE A 212 -8.78 -9.01 2.26
N TRP A 213 -9.45 -8.54 3.32
CA TRP A 213 -9.00 -7.39 4.08
C TRP A 213 -8.22 -7.78 5.34
N ASP A 214 -8.20 -9.06 5.74
CA ASP A 214 -7.45 -9.59 6.88
C ASP A 214 -7.69 -8.75 8.16
N GLU A 215 -6.66 -8.10 8.70
CA GLU A 215 -6.73 -7.18 9.85
C GLU A 215 -7.47 -5.86 9.55
N LEU A 216 -7.99 -5.67 8.34
CA LEU A 216 -8.80 -4.52 7.94
C LEU A 216 -10.24 -4.92 7.63
N ALA A 217 -10.69 -6.12 8.03
CA ALA A 217 -12.03 -6.63 7.73
C ALA A 217 -13.17 -5.66 8.08
N CYS A 218 -13.12 -4.98 9.22
CA CYS A 218 -14.13 -3.98 9.60
C CYS A 218 -14.14 -2.77 8.65
N LEU A 219 -12.97 -2.32 8.17
CA LEU A 219 -12.86 -1.31 7.13
C LEU A 219 -13.42 -1.84 5.80
N GLY A 220 -13.08 -3.07 5.42
CA GLY A 220 -13.66 -3.73 4.25
C GLY A 220 -15.20 -3.77 4.30
N LEU A 221 -15.78 -4.13 5.45
CA LEU A 221 -17.23 -4.11 5.65
C LEU A 221 -17.81 -2.69 5.61
N PHE A 222 -17.12 -1.70 6.16
CA PHE A 222 -17.53 -0.30 6.04
C PHE A 222 -17.61 0.13 4.58
N LEU A 223 -16.59 -0.16 3.78
CA LEU A 223 -16.55 0.13 2.35
C LEU A 223 -17.67 -0.62 1.58
N PHE A 224 -17.87 -1.91 1.90
CA PHE A 224 -18.97 -2.73 1.36
C PHE A 224 -20.33 -2.06 1.58
N ILE A 225 -20.54 -1.50 2.78
CA ILE A 225 -21.83 -0.91 3.16
C ILE A 225 -22.08 0.41 2.44
N VAL A 226 -21.02 1.21 2.24
CA VAL A 226 -21.11 2.57 1.75
C VAL A 226 -21.16 2.64 0.23
N ILE A 227 -20.35 1.84 -0.47
CA ILE A 227 -20.17 1.95 -1.92
C ILE A 227 -21.29 1.16 -2.62
N PRO A 228 -22.26 1.83 -3.28
CA PRO A 228 -23.41 1.16 -3.87
C PRO A 228 -23.00 0.39 -5.14
N GLU A 229 -23.57 -0.80 -5.31
CA GLU A 229 -23.44 -1.60 -6.53
C GLU A 229 -24.13 -0.91 -7.72
N LYS A 230 -23.48 -0.81 -8.88
CA LYS A 230 -24.12 -0.34 -10.13
C LYS A 230 -25.19 -1.31 -10.68
N TYR A 231 -25.30 -2.54 -10.13
CA TYR A 231 -26.18 -3.61 -10.64
C TYR A 231 -26.86 -4.46 -9.56
N SER A 232 -27.44 -3.85 -8.51
CA SER A 232 -28.30 -4.60 -7.60
C SER A 232 -29.74 -4.73 -8.13
N SER A 233 -29.95 -5.61 -9.10
CA SER A 233 -31.29 -5.98 -9.58
C SER A 233 -31.67 -7.41 -9.20
N HIS A 234 -31.55 -7.77 -7.91
CA HIS A 234 -32.21 -8.97 -7.40
C HIS A 234 -32.83 -8.69 -6.01
N LYS A 235 -33.89 -7.87 -6.00
CA LYS A 235 -34.89 -7.97 -4.93
C LYS A 235 -35.48 -9.37 -4.98
N HIS A 236 -35.02 -10.27 -4.11
CA HIS A 236 -35.74 -11.51 -3.84
C HIS A 236 -37.08 -11.16 -3.19
N ASN A 237 -38.12 -11.13 -4.02
CA ASN A 237 -39.50 -11.13 -3.56
C ASN A 237 -39.71 -12.34 -2.65
N SER A 238 -40.06 -12.07 -1.40
CA SER A 238 -40.42 -13.07 -0.39
C SER A 238 -41.68 -13.82 -0.82
N ARG A 239 -41.55 -14.90 -1.60
CA ARG A 239 -42.60 -15.90 -1.76
C ARG A 239 -42.37 -17.01 -0.74
N ARG A 240 -43.29 -17.07 0.22
CA ARG A 240 -43.40 -18.11 1.25
C ARG A 240 -43.35 -19.52 0.62
N GLN A 241 -42.39 -20.34 1.04
CA GLN A 241 -42.40 -21.77 0.73
C GLN A 241 -43.34 -22.53 1.69
N PRO A 242 -44.13 -23.52 1.21
CA PRO A 242 -44.80 -24.48 2.07
C PRO A 242 -43.87 -25.63 2.52
N ALA A 243 -44.22 -26.21 3.67
CA ALA A 243 -43.49 -27.18 4.49
C ALA A 243 -43.11 -28.54 3.82
N PRO A 244 -42.12 -29.28 4.37
CA PRO A 244 -41.52 -30.45 3.73
C PRO A 244 -42.35 -31.74 3.92
N ARG A 245 -42.28 -32.65 2.95
CA ARG A 245 -42.75 -34.03 3.08
C ARG A 245 -41.60 -35.04 2.95
N ARG A 246 -41.70 -36.07 3.80
CA ARG A 246 -40.76 -37.16 4.09
C ARG A 246 -40.49 -38.14 2.93
N ASN A 247 -39.25 -38.63 2.95
CA ASN A 247 -38.70 -39.97 2.69
C ASN A 247 -39.20 -40.81 1.49
N THR A 248 -38.24 -41.23 0.64
CA THR A 248 -37.89 -42.66 0.44
C THR A 248 -36.44 -42.80 -0.06
N GLN A 249 -35.69 -43.75 0.51
CA GLN A 249 -34.45 -44.33 -0.01
C GLN A 249 -34.75 -45.17 -1.29
N PRO A 250 -33.77 -45.48 -2.17
CA PRO A 250 -32.98 -46.68 -1.94
C PRO A 250 -31.52 -46.67 -2.44
N ASP A 251 -30.75 -47.52 -1.75
CA ASP A 251 -29.72 -48.48 -2.18
C ASP A 251 -28.37 -48.11 -2.83
N PHE A 252 -27.38 -48.68 -2.15
CA PHE A 252 -25.99 -48.96 -2.51
C PHE A 252 -25.86 -49.71 -3.83
N GLU A 253 -24.84 -49.37 -4.62
CA GLU A 253 -23.96 -50.38 -5.20
C GLU A 253 -22.54 -49.84 -5.48
N SER A 254 -21.59 -50.73 -5.21
CA SER A 254 -20.14 -50.55 -5.15
C SER A 254 -19.50 -50.59 -6.53
N ARG A 255 -18.41 -49.83 -6.73
CA ARG A 255 -17.28 -50.29 -7.55
C ARG A 255 -15.96 -49.65 -7.12
N GLN A 256 -15.05 -50.52 -6.70
CA GLN A 256 -13.69 -50.25 -6.27
C GLN A 256 -12.72 -50.01 -7.44
N ASN A 257 -11.70 -49.20 -7.13
CA ASN A 257 -10.28 -49.27 -7.49
C ASN A 257 -9.86 -49.22 -8.97
N VAL A 258 -9.12 -48.15 -9.32
CA VAL A 258 -7.80 -48.30 -9.97
C VAL A 258 -6.83 -47.24 -9.42
N THR A 259 -5.76 -47.73 -8.78
CA THR A 259 -4.56 -47.01 -8.39
C THR A 259 -3.71 -46.71 -9.63
N SER A 260 -3.26 -45.47 -9.79
CA SER A 260 -2.09 -45.11 -10.60
C SER A 260 -1.58 -43.77 -10.04
N GLY A 261 -0.40 -43.65 -9.47
CA GLY A 261 0.87 -44.04 -10.08
C GLY A 261 1.50 -42.78 -10.66
N MET A 262 2.43 -42.19 -9.88
CA MET A 262 3.39 -41.13 -10.21
C MET A 262 3.38 -40.58 -11.65
N SER A 263 3.27 -39.26 -11.78
CA SER A 263 4.13 -38.54 -12.72
C SER A 263 4.33 -37.09 -12.29
N ALA A 264 5.52 -36.84 -11.74
CA ALA A 264 6.13 -35.52 -11.74
C ALA A 264 6.23 -35.07 -13.20
N LYS A 265 5.41 -34.09 -13.59
CA LYS A 265 5.64 -33.34 -14.83
C LYS A 265 6.36 -32.05 -14.48
N ASN A 266 7.69 -32.16 -14.51
CA ASN A 266 8.49 -31.12 -15.12
C ASN A 266 7.91 -30.84 -16.52
N GLN A 267 7.20 -29.73 -16.67
CA GLN A 267 7.00 -29.09 -17.96
C GLN A 267 7.58 -27.68 -17.86
N VAL A 268 8.90 -27.63 -18.00
CA VAL A 268 9.55 -26.53 -18.68
C VAL A 268 9.27 -26.77 -20.16
N ASP A 269 8.35 -26.02 -20.76
CA ASP A 269 8.61 -25.40 -22.07
C ASP A 269 7.54 -24.38 -22.47
N HIS A 270 8.03 -23.17 -22.74
CA HIS A 270 7.51 -22.17 -23.67
C HIS A 270 6.03 -21.80 -23.61
N ARG A 271 5.69 -20.87 -22.71
CA ARG A 271 4.60 -19.92 -22.97
C ARG A 271 5.10 -18.51 -22.84
N ASN A 272 5.29 -17.88 -24.01
CA ASN A 272 5.29 -16.45 -24.26
C ASN A 272 6.48 -15.67 -23.70
N GLY A 273 7.09 -14.80 -24.51
CA GLY A 273 8.28 -14.01 -24.15
C GLY A 273 8.12 -13.02 -22.98
N ILE A 274 7.13 -13.23 -22.11
CA ILE A 274 6.89 -12.55 -20.85
C ILE A 274 8.13 -12.75 -19.97
N LYS A 275 8.65 -11.66 -19.43
CA LYS A 275 9.75 -11.72 -18.45
C LYS A 275 9.26 -11.14 -17.15
N LEU A 276 9.34 -11.93 -16.09
CA LEU A 276 9.04 -11.54 -14.72
C LEU A 276 10.33 -11.67 -13.90
N LYS A 277 10.76 -10.58 -13.27
CA LYS A 277 12.01 -10.53 -12.51
C LYS A 277 11.80 -9.77 -11.20
N VAL A 278 12.43 -10.25 -10.14
CA VAL A 278 12.59 -9.51 -8.89
C VAL A 278 13.96 -8.84 -8.90
N THR A 279 13.99 -7.57 -8.50
CA THR A 279 15.19 -6.73 -8.45
C THR A 279 15.15 -5.85 -7.20
N THR A 280 16.01 -4.84 -7.10
CA THR A 280 16.03 -3.91 -5.97
C THR A 280 15.71 -2.49 -6.43
N GLY A 281 14.87 -1.80 -5.65
CA GLY A 281 14.69 -0.35 -5.76
C GLY A 281 15.84 0.43 -5.09
N LYS A 282 15.65 1.73 -4.91
CA LYS A 282 16.64 2.59 -4.22
C LYS A 282 16.63 2.46 -2.70
N SER A 283 15.56 1.89 -2.13
CA SER A 283 15.32 1.79 -0.69
C SER A 283 15.69 0.44 -0.07
N GLY A 284 16.24 -0.51 -0.84
CA GLY A 284 16.52 -1.87 -0.36
C GLY A 284 15.35 -2.82 -0.46
N ASN A 285 14.18 -2.32 -0.84
CA ASN A 285 13.02 -3.17 -1.07
C ASN A 285 13.11 -3.88 -2.42
N ALA A 286 12.36 -4.98 -2.51
CA ALA A 286 12.15 -5.71 -3.74
C ALA A 286 11.38 -4.86 -4.74
N ARG A 287 11.85 -4.84 -5.97
CA ARG A 287 11.18 -4.25 -7.13
C ARG A 287 10.76 -5.37 -8.05
N ILE A 288 9.50 -5.36 -8.47
CA ILE A 288 9.00 -6.28 -9.49
C ILE A 288 9.19 -5.62 -10.86
N ILE A 289 9.71 -6.35 -11.83
CA ILE A 289 9.78 -5.94 -13.23
C ILE A 289 9.05 -6.97 -14.08
N TRP A 290 8.14 -6.50 -14.93
CA TRP A 290 7.49 -7.32 -15.95
C TRP A 290 7.73 -6.72 -17.34
N SER A 291 7.78 -7.58 -18.35
CA SER A 291 7.81 -7.14 -19.75
C SER A 291 7.17 -8.15 -20.67
N ASN A 292 6.73 -7.68 -21.84
CA ASN A 292 6.13 -8.48 -22.91
C ASN A 292 4.83 -9.21 -22.50
N VAL A 293 4.04 -8.64 -21.58
CA VAL A 293 2.71 -9.17 -21.27
C VAL A 293 1.80 -8.93 -22.48
N HIS A 294 1.27 -10.02 -23.03
CA HIS A 294 0.47 -9.99 -24.25
C HIS A 294 -0.84 -9.22 -24.08
N SER A 295 -1.27 -8.49 -25.11
CA SER A 295 -2.51 -7.71 -25.11
C SER A 295 -3.76 -8.53 -24.75
N ASP A 296 -3.78 -9.82 -25.09
CA ASP A 296 -4.91 -10.69 -24.78
C ASP A 296 -5.02 -11.02 -23.28
N LEU A 297 -3.89 -11.02 -22.56
CA LEU A 297 -3.86 -11.13 -21.10
C LEU A 297 -4.26 -9.81 -20.44
N LEU A 298 -3.76 -8.68 -20.96
CA LEU A 298 -4.12 -7.34 -20.44
C LEU A 298 -5.64 -7.09 -20.54
N LYS A 299 -6.28 -7.49 -21.65
CA LYS A 299 -7.75 -7.44 -21.81
C LYS A 299 -8.53 -8.24 -20.76
N ARG A 300 -7.90 -9.24 -20.12
CA ARG A 300 -8.52 -10.07 -19.09
C ARG A 300 -8.27 -9.56 -17.68
N ASN A 301 -7.53 -8.46 -17.53
CA ASN A 301 -6.95 -7.96 -16.29
C ASN A 301 -6.03 -8.99 -15.61
N VAL A 302 -4.79 -8.62 -15.42
CA VAL A 302 -3.77 -9.45 -14.78
C VAL A 302 -3.04 -8.66 -13.71
N MET A 303 -2.48 -9.37 -12.74
CA MET A 303 -1.73 -8.78 -11.66
C MET A 303 -0.40 -9.51 -11.43
N VAL A 304 0.61 -8.76 -11.01
CA VAL A 304 1.88 -9.31 -10.54
C VAL A 304 1.81 -9.44 -9.03
N ALA A 305 2.25 -10.59 -8.52
CA ALA A 305 2.26 -10.90 -7.09
C ALA A 305 3.65 -11.38 -6.67
N LEU A 306 4.13 -10.92 -5.51
CA LEU A 306 5.42 -11.30 -4.94
C LEU A 306 5.23 -12.38 -3.87
N TYR A 307 6.07 -13.40 -3.89
CA TYR A 307 6.06 -14.53 -2.98
C TYR A 307 7.41 -14.69 -2.29
N GLN A 308 7.40 -15.27 -1.08
CA GLN A 308 8.63 -15.53 -0.33
C GLN A 308 9.57 -16.48 -1.07
N ASN A 309 9.01 -17.51 -1.73
CA ASN A 309 9.73 -18.54 -2.47
C ASN A 309 8.78 -19.29 -3.43
N ASN A 310 9.29 -20.30 -4.13
CA ASN A 310 8.54 -21.11 -5.09
C ASN A 310 7.49 -22.05 -4.48
N GLN A 311 7.50 -22.28 -3.17
CA GLN A 311 6.58 -23.18 -2.47
C GLN A 311 5.41 -22.45 -1.81
N GLU A 312 5.56 -21.17 -1.45
CA GLU A 312 4.49 -20.44 -0.78
C GLU A 312 3.26 -20.23 -1.68
N GLU A 313 2.09 -20.27 -1.03
CA GLU A 313 0.78 -20.08 -1.65
C GLU A 313 0.20 -18.68 -1.41
N LYS A 314 0.59 -18.00 -0.33
CA LYS A 314 0.15 -16.62 -0.01
C LYS A 314 1.13 -15.61 -0.59
N ALA A 315 0.62 -14.66 -1.37
CA ALA A 315 1.39 -13.53 -1.86
C ALA A 315 1.69 -12.54 -0.71
N LEU A 316 2.91 -11.98 -0.70
CA LEU A 316 3.33 -10.92 0.20
C LEU A 316 2.74 -9.56 -0.19
N THR A 317 2.64 -9.31 -1.50
CA THR A 317 2.02 -8.12 -2.08
C THR A 317 1.63 -8.39 -3.54
N SER A 318 0.71 -7.61 -4.09
CA SER A 318 0.28 -7.73 -5.48
C SER A 318 -0.15 -6.38 -6.07
N LYS A 319 0.04 -6.19 -7.37
CA LYS A 319 -0.39 -5.00 -8.12
C LYS A 319 -1.06 -5.38 -9.43
N CYS A 320 -2.20 -4.77 -9.74
CA CYS A 320 -2.82 -4.88 -11.05
C CYS A 320 -1.95 -4.17 -12.08
N ILE A 321 -1.65 -4.81 -13.21
CA ILE A 321 -0.84 -4.20 -14.28
C ILE A 321 -1.68 -3.55 -15.38
N GLU A 322 -3.01 -3.61 -15.27
CA GLU A 322 -3.98 -2.97 -16.18
C GLU A 322 -3.64 -3.21 -17.67
N ASN A 323 -3.46 -2.13 -18.44
CA ASN A 323 -3.09 -2.17 -19.86
C ASN A 323 -1.59 -1.98 -20.11
N ILE A 324 -0.74 -2.18 -19.08
CA ILE A 324 0.70 -1.95 -19.15
C ILE A 324 1.43 -3.26 -19.46
N SER A 325 1.89 -3.42 -20.70
CA SER A 325 2.58 -4.63 -21.16
C SER A 325 3.97 -4.83 -20.54
N SER A 326 4.62 -3.74 -20.13
CA SER A 326 5.96 -3.73 -19.53
C SER A 326 6.08 -2.60 -18.53
N GLY A 327 6.57 -2.88 -17.33
CA GLY A 327 6.66 -1.90 -16.26
C GLY A 327 7.39 -2.42 -15.04
N SER A 328 7.37 -1.61 -13.99
CA SER A 328 7.95 -1.94 -12.69
C SER A 328 7.04 -1.53 -11.55
N TYR A 329 7.18 -2.20 -10.41
CA TYR A 329 6.47 -1.90 -9.17
C TYR A 329 7.44 -1.99 -8.01
N ASP A 330 7.64 -0.88 -7.31
CA ASP A 330 8.40 -0.83 -6.07
C ASP A 330 7.52 -1.31 -4.91
N THR A 331 8.01 -2.30 -4.15
CA THR A 331 7.25 -2.87 -3.04
C THR A 331 7.73 -2.33 -1.69
N SER A 332 6.95 -2.56 -0.63
CA SER A 332 7.39 -2.39 0.76
C SER A 332 8.15 -3.60 1.31
N VAL A 333 8.25 -4.70 0.55
CA VAL A 333 8.88 -5.96 0.99
C VAL A 333 10.41 -5.84 0.87
N PRO A 334 11.18 -6.02 1.96
CA PRO A 334 12.64 -5.98 1.89
C PRO A 334 13.21 -7.06 0.96
N LEU A 335 14.25 -6.73 0.20
CA LEU A 335 14.85 -7.69 -0.72
C LEU A 335 15.55 -8.82 0.05
N ASN A 336 15.17 -10.05 -0.30
CA ASN A 336 15.75 -11.28 0.24
C ASN A 336 15.98 -12.30 -0.88
N GLU A 337 16.97 -13.18 -0.69
CA GLU A 337 17.18 -14.33 -1.57
C GLU A 337 15.96 -15.28 -1.53
N GLY A 338 15.55 -15.80 -2.69
CA GLY A 338 14.40 -16.69 -2.82
C GLY A 338 13.10 -16.03 -3.30
N LEU A 339 12.97 -14.69 -3.16
CA LEU A 339 11.76 -13.97 -3.57
C LEU A 339 11.39 -14.25 -5.03
N GLN A 340 10.10 -14.46 -5.31
CA GLN A 340 9.63 -14.82 -6.64
C GLN A 340 8.40 -14.00 -7.04
N VAL A 341 8.42 -13.45 -8.25
CA VAL A 341 7.24 -12.84 -8.85
C VAL A 341 6.45 -13.88 -9.66
N ARG A 342 5.13 -13.82 -9.56
CA ARG A 342 4.20 -14.61 -10.35
C ARG A 342 3.13 -13.71 -10.98
N LEU A 343 2.70 -14.04 -12.19
CA LEU A 343 1.64 -13.35 -12.92
C LEU A 343 0.34 -14.15 -12.74
N HIS A 344 -0.72 -13.47 -12.33
CA HIS A 344 -2.01 -14.08 -12.06
C HIS A 344 -3.12 -13.40 -12.85
N GLU A 345 -4.17 -14.16 -13.15
CA GLU A 345 -5.46 -13.59 -13.51
C GLU A 345 -5.99 -12.77 -12.33
N VAL A 346 -6.62 -11.64 -12.65
CA VAL A 346 -7.34 -10.88 -11.63
C VAL A 346 -8.62 -11.63 -11.31
N ARG A 347 -8.74 -12.10 -10.07
CA ARG A 347 -10.02 -12.58 -9.56
C ARG A 347 -10.79 -11.38 -9.02
N THR A 348 -11.70 -10.86 -9.84
CA THR A 348 -12.72 -9.92 -9.34
C THR A 348 -13.60 -10.66 -8.35
N ARG A 349 -13.56 -10.22 -7.09
CA ARG A 349 -14.50 -10.67 -6.06
C ARG A 349 -15.74 -9.80 -6.16
N PHE A 350 -16.36 -9.42 -5.04
CA PHE A 350 -17.50 -8.53 -5.05
C PHE A 350 -17.10 -7.05 -5.23
N PHE A 351 -17.95 -6.29 -5.93
CA PHE A 351 -17.82 -4.86 -6.29
C PHE A 351 -16.62 -4.47 -7.16
N PHE A 352 -15.51 -4.11 -6.54
CA PHE A 352 -14.28 -3.54 -7.09
C PHE A 352 -13.04 -4.17 -6.45
N TRP A 353 -13.23 -5.10 -5.51
CA TRP A 353 -12.11 -5.79 -4.87
C TRP A 353 -11.58 -6.88 -5.78
N ILE A 354 -10.26 -6.83 -5.95
CA ILE A 354 -9.51 -7.77 -6.75
C ILE A 354 -8.59 -8.56 -5.84
N SER A 355 -8.48 -9.86 -6.09
CA SER A 355 -7.52 -10.71 -5.41
C SER A 355 -6.70 -11.50 -6.42
N VAL A 356 -5.57 -12.02 -5.95
CA VAL A 356 -4.73 -12.95 -6.72
C VAL A 356 -5.56 -14.17 -7.14
N GLY A 357 -5.73 -14.35 -8.45
CA GLY A 357 -6.47 -15.45 -9.05
C GLY A 357 -5.58 -16.60 -9.47
N GLN A 358 -5.95 -17.30 -10.55
CA GLN A 358 -5.15 -18.40 -11.08
C GLN A 358 -3.81 -17.90 -11.60
N GLU A 359 -2.75 -18.66 -11.34
CA GLU A 359 -1.42 -18.35 -11.84
C GLU A 359 -1.35 -18.62 -13.34
N ILE A 360 -0.84 -17.63 -14.09
CA ILE A 360 -0.63 -17.69 -15.53
C ILE A 360 0.82 -18.05 -15.84
N ASP A 361 1.75 -17.40 -15.15
CA ASP A 361 3.18 -17.52 -15.39
C ASP A 361 3.99 -17.19 -14.12
N ARG A 362 5.25 -17.62 -14.08
CA ARG A 362 6.15 -17.36 -12.93
C ARG A 362 7.56 -17.03 -13.36
N GLY A 363 8.15 -16.07 -12.66
CA GLY A 363 9.57 -15.75 -12.77
C GLY A 363 10.45 -16.76 -12.03
N SER A 364 11.76 -16.71 -12.30
CA SER A 364 12.74 -17.39 -11.47
C SER A 364 12.84 -16.73 -10.10
N GLU A 365 13.08 -17.53 -9.06
CA GLU A 365 13.46 -16.99 -7.74
C GLU A 365 14.66 -16.05 -7.85
N PHE A 366 14.64 -14.98 -7.08
CA PHE A 366 15.73 -14.05 -6.94
C PHE A 366 16.94 -14.77 -6.35
N LYS A 367 18.07 -14.70 -7.06
CA LYS A 367 19.34 -15.26 -6.62
C LYS A 367 20.36 -14.17 -6.48
N THR A 368 21.14 -14.26 -5.41
CA THR A 368 22.22 -13.32 -5.15
C THR A 368 23.33 -13.47 -6.20
N PRO A 369 24.09 -12.40 -6.48
CA PRO A 369 25.22 -12.45 -7.40
C PRO A 369 26.23 -13.54 -7.00
N LYS A 370 26.93 -14.08 -8.01
CA LYS A 370 27.96 -15.12 -7.78
C LYS A 370 29.12 -14.55 -6.96
N ALA A 371 29.71 -15.42 -6.13
CA ALA A 371 30.94 -15.11 -5.41
C ALA A 371 32.11 -14.87 -6.38
N VAL A 372 33.03 -14.00 -5.98
CA VAL A 372 34.28 -13.69 -6.67
C VAL A 372 35.47 -14.21 -5.86
N ASN A 373 36.48 -14.73 -6.55
CA ASN A 373 37.67 -15.26 -5.90
C ASN A 373 38.53 -14.12 -5.32
N ILE A 374 39.12 -14.34 -4.14
CA ILE A 374 40.11 -13.43 -3.56
C ILE A 374 41.49 -13.81 -4.12
N THR A 375 42.05 -12.91 -4.93
CA THR A 375 43.28 -13.17 -5.69
C THR A 375 44.44 -13.57 -4.78
N GLY A 376 45.00 -14.77 -5.02
CA GLY A 376 46.12 -15.30 -4.25
C GLY A 376 45.72 -16.11 -3.00
N TYR A 377 44.43 -16.31 -2.76
CA TYR A 377 43.93 -17.02 -1.58
C TYR A 377 42.82 -18.01 -1.93
N ASN A 378 42.72 -19.08 -1.15
CA ASN A 378 41.62 -20.07 -1.28
C ASN A 378 40.37 -19.58 -0.52
N ALA A 379 39.89 -18.40 -0.90
CA ALA A 379 38.73 -17.76 -0.30
C ALA A 379 37.98 -16.91 -1.33
N ASN A 380 36.67 -16.77 -1.15
CA ASN A 380 35.78 -16.04 -2.05
C ASN A 380 34.97 -14.99 -1.29
N LEU A 381 34.70 -13.87 -1.94
CA LEU A 381 33.81 -12.82 -1.45
C LEU A 381 32.51 -12.85 -2.25
N GLN A 382 31.36 -12.75 -1.58
CA GLN A 382 30.05 -12.62 -2.20
C GLN A 382 29.31 -11.43 -1.58
N LEU A 383 28.72 -10.60 -2.42
CA LEU A 383 27.74 -9.59 -2.00
C LEU A 383 26.35 -10.23 -2.10
N PHE A 384 25.55 -10.10 -1.05
CA PHE A 384 24.19 -10.60 -0.99
C PHE A 384 23.26 -9.61 -0.28
N ALA A 385 21.95 -9.81 -0.42
CA ALA A 385 20.94 -9.01 0.24
C ALA A 385 20.29 -9.83 1.36
N ASN A 386 20.17 -9.22 2.54
CA ASN A 386 19.39 -9.73 3.65
C ASN A 386 18.60 -8.58 4.25
N ASP A 387 17.28 -8.72 4.33
CA ASP A 387 16.37 -7.69 4.86
C ASP A 387 16.60 -6.31 4.20
N GLY A 388 16.79 -6.30 2.87
CA GLY A 388 17.05 -5.07 2.11
C GLY A 388 18.41 -4.40 2.38
N LYS A 389 19.32 -5.05 3.12
CA LYS A 389 20.66 -4.55 3.41
C LYS A 389 21.73 -5.26 2.59
N ALA A 390 22.77 -4.52 2.23
CA ALA A 390 23.96 -5.03 1.59
C ALA A 390 24.80 -5.81 2.60
N CYS A 391 25.02 -7.10 2.32
CA CYS A 391 25.72 -8.02 3.21
C CYS A 391 26.88 -8.68 2.47
N ALA A 392 27.94 -9.02 3.20
CA ALA A 392 29.12 -9.67 2.64
C ALA A 392 29.27 -11.07 3.23
N ARG A 393 29.49 -12.05 2.36
CA ARG A 393 29.80 -13.43 2.73
C ARG A 393 31.24 -13.75 2.30
N LEU A 394 32.04 -14.17 3.25
CA LEU A 394 33.38 -14.67 3.07
C LEU A 394 33.37 -16.20 3.19
N THR A 395 33.67 -16.88 2.08
CA THR A 395 33.74 -18.34 2.03
C THR A 395 35.20 -18.76 1.97
N VAL A 396 35.67 -19.52 2.95
CA VAL A 396 37.08 -19.94 3.08
C VAL A 396 37.15 -21.46 2.94
N THR A 397 38.04 -21.98 2.08
CA THR A 397 38.24 -23.44 2.00
C THR A 397 38.79 -23.97 3.31
N LYS A 398 38.35 -25.15 3.73
CA LYS A 398 38.88 -25.77 4.96
C LYS A 398 40.38 -26.04 4.92
N SER A 399 40.98 -26.17 3.73
CA SER A 399 42.43 -26.31 3.54
C SER A 399 43.24 -25.04 3.83
N PHE A 400 42.60 -23.87 3.91
CA PHE A 400 43.27 -22.60 4.19
C PHE A 400 43.35 -22.33 5.70
N HIS A 401 44.10 -23.17 6.42
CA HIS A 401 44.08 -23.21 7.89
C HIS A 401 44.57 -21.92 8.59
N ASN A 402 45.50 -21.17 7.97
CA ASN A 402 46.10 -19.95 8.53
C ASN A 402 45.39 -18.65 8.09
N TRP A 403 44.19 -18.74 7.49
CA TRP A 403 43.52 -17.58 6.89
C TRP A 403 43.32 -16.39 7.83
N LYS A 404 43.04 -16.62 9.13
CA LYS A 404 42.88 -15.53 10.11
C LYS A 404 44.16 -14.74 10.34
N SER A 405 45.31 -15.38 10.17
CA SER A 405 46.62 -14.73 10.26
C SER A 405 46.89 -13.91 8.99
N GLU A 406 46.64 -14.48 7.82
CA GLU A 406 46.79 -13.79 6.53
C GLU A 406 45.84 -12.59 6.41
N PHE A 407 44.61 -12.72 6.91
CA PHE A 407 43.57 -11.69 6.84
C PHE A 407 43.47 -10.84 8.11
N LYS A 408 44.49 -10.89 8.98
CA LYS A 408 44.47 -10.20 10.29
C LYS A 408 44.08 -8.73 10.19
N ASN A 409 44.61 -8.05 9.17
CA ASN A 409 44.37 -6.64 8.88
C ASN A 409 43.67 -6.45 7.52
N ALA A 410 42.93 -7.46 7.06
CA ALA A 410 42.11 -7.36 5.86
C ALA A 410 40.68 -6.95 6.22
N TRP A 411 40.04 -6.15 5.39
CA TRP A 411 38.67 -5.70 5.58
C TRP A 411 37.85 -5.78 4.29
N VAL A 412 36.54 -5.76 4.47
CA VAL A 412 35.58 -5.60 3.37
C VAL A 412 34.93 -4.24 3.51
N GLY A 413 34.99 -3.44 2.45
CA GLY A 413 34.29 -2.15 2.34
C GLY A 413 33.12 -2.24 1.37
N PHE A 414 32.05 -1.50 1.67
CA PHE A 414 30.89 -1.34 0.78
C PHE A 414 30.92 0.01 0.08
N TYR A 415 30.44 0.05 -1.15
CA TYR A 415 30.50 1.20 -2.05
C TYR A 415 29.14 1.40 -2.70
N SER A 416 28.69 2.65 -2.81
CA SER A 416 27.45 3.02 -3.52
C SER A 416 27.59 2.97 -5.04
N SER A 417 28.82 3.07 -5.56
CA SER A 417 29.11 3.04 -6.99
C SER A 417 30.43 2.35 -7.28
N GLU A 418 30.51 1.71 -8.44
CA GLU A 418 31.75 1.12 -8.97
C GLU A 418 32.85 2.15 -9.23
N ASN A 419 32.46 3.41 -9.47
CA ASN A 419 33.38 4.51 -9.77
C ASN A 419 34.12 5.02 -8.53
N ASN A 420 33.72 4.61 -7.34
CA ASN A 420 34.37 5.03 -6.11
C ASN A 420 35.79 4.43 -6.04
N ALA A 421 36.77 5.27 -5.69
CA ALA A 421 38.12 4.83 -5.39
C ALA A 421 38.13 3.87 -4.20
N THR A 422 39.11 2.96 -4.13
CA THR A 422 39.21 1.92 -3.08
C THR A 422 39.30 2.48 -1.65
N LYS A 423 39.68 3.76 -1.47
CA LYS A 423 39.68 4.42 -0.16
C LYS A 423 38.33 5.02 0.22
N ASN A 424 37.43 5.19 -0.74
CA ASN A 424 36.16 5.91 -0.62
C ASN A 424 35.00 4.92 -0.46
N TYR A 425 35.17 3.94 0.44
CA TYR A 425 34.04 3.14 0.90
C TYR A 425 33.08 4.02 1.71
N GLU A 426 31.81 3.64 1.74
CA GLU A 426 30.79 4.40 2.45
C GLU A 426 31.14 4.53 3.93
N ARG A 427 31.00 5.75 4.47
CA ARG A 427 31.47 6.04 5.83
C ARG A 427 30.80 5.09 6.82
N TRP A 428 31.62 4.41 7.62
CA TRP A 428 31.20 3.38 8.59
C TRP A 428 30.62 2.08 8.01
N GLN A 429 30.65 1.89 6.69
CA GLN A 429 30.18 0.66 6.02
C GLN A 429 31.36 -0.24 5.62
N TRP A 430 32.04 -0.78 6.63
CA TRP A 430 33.13 -1.72 6.45
C TRP A 430 33.31 -2.60 7.69
N GLN A 431 33.95 -3.76 7.53
CA GLN A 431 34.27 -4.65 8.64
C GLN A 431 35.54 -5.45 8.38
N TRP A 432 36.31 -5.70 9.44
CA TRP A 432 37.45 -6.60 9.42
C TRP A 432 37.01 -8.02 9.03
N ALA A 433 37.70 -8.64 8.07
CA ALA A 433 37.36 -9.98 7.58
C ALA A 433 37.35 -11.03 8.70
N THR A 434 38.21 -10.87 9.71
CA THR A 434 38.31 -11.76 10.88
C THR A 434 37.19 -11.57 11.91
N LYS A 435 36.37 -10.53 11.77
CA LYS A 435 35.24 -10.20 12.66
C LYS A 435 33.89 -10.59 12.08
N PHE A 436 33.85 -11.15 10.87
CA PHE A 436 32.62 -11.70 10.31
C PHE A 436 32.11 -12.85 11.18
N LYS A 437 30.79 -12.95 11.33
CA LYS A 437 30.14 -13.97 12.16
C LYS A 437 30.16 -15.30 11.42
N GLU A 438 30.56 -16.36 12.09
CA GLU A 438 30.52 -17.71 11.52
C GLU A 438 29.06 -18.16 11.32
N ASN A 439 28.76 -18.68 10.13
CA ASN A 439 27.48 -19.30 9.77
C ASN A 439 27.71 -20.80 9.49
N LYS A 440 26.66 -21.57 9.19
CA LYS A 440 26.70 -23.02 8.99
C LYS A 440 27.76 -23.41 7.96
N SER A 441 28.84 -24.05 8.41
CA SER A 441 29.89 -24.58 7.55
C SER A 441 29.36 -25.70 6.66
N GLN A 442 29.78 -25.70 5.40
CA GLN A 442 29.52 -26.80 4.47
C GLN A 442 30.68 -27.81 4.52
N ASP A 443 30.53 -28.96 3.87
CA ASP A 443 31.51 -30.06 3.97
C ASP A 443 32.95 -29.62 3.63
N ASN A 444 33.13 -28.70 2.66
CA ASN A 444 34.45 -28.26 2.19
C ASN A 444 34.82 -26.80 2.54
N TYR A 445 33.90 -26.01 3.08
CA TYR A 445 34.08 -24.57 3.27
C TYR A 445 33.55 -24.09 4.62
N ASN A 446 34.22 -23.08 5.19
CA ASN A 446 33.70 -22.30 6.30
C ASN A 446 33.11 -21.00 5.75
N VAL A 447 31.93 -20.62 6.25
CA VAL A 447 31.18 -19.45 5.78
C VAL A 447 31.11 -18.43 6.90
N TYR A 448 31.53 -17.20 6.61
CA TYR A 448 31.46 -16.08 7.52
C TYR A 448 30.67 -14.95 6.88
N GLU A 449 29.80 -14.29 7.64
CA GLU A 449 28.90 -13.25 7.13
C GLU A 449 28.99 -11.98 7.96
N TYR A 450 28.76 -10.86 7.27
CA TYR A 450 28.63 -9.55 7.87
C TYR A 450 27.46 -8.82 7.24
N GLU A 451 26.55 -8.36 8.10
CA GLU A 451 25.43 -7.50 7.73
C GLU A 451 25.84 -6.05 7.96
N SER A 452 25.88 -5.26 6.89
CA SER A 452 26.17 -3.83 7.00
C SER A 452 24.91 -3.05 7.36
N GLY A 453 25.08 -1.78 7.74
CA GLY A 453 23.96 -0.84 7.86
C GLY A 453 23.54 -0.23 6.52
N MET A 454 24.20 -0.60 5.42
CA MET A 454 23.99 -0.02 4.11
C MET A 454 22.83 -0.72 3.41
N THR A 455 21.89 0.07 2.90
CA THR A 455 20.82 -0.39 2.02
C THR A 455 21.39 -1.00 0.72
N ILE A 456 20.85 -2.13 0.28
CA ILE A 456 21.19 -2.67 -1.04
C ILE A 456 20.46 -1.86 -2.12
N ALA A 457 21.17 -1.44 -3.16
CA ALA A 457 20.60 -0.63 -4.24
C ALA A 457 21.41 -0.87 -5.53
N PRO A 458 20.88 -0.49 -6.71
CA PRO A 458 21.64 -0.63 -7.96
C PRO A 458 22.97 0.13 -7.88
N GLY A 459 24.06 -0.50 -8.32
CA GLY A 459 25.41 0.04 -8.24
C GLY A 459 26.20 -0.33 -6.98
N VAL A 460 25.54 -0.86 -5.93
CA VAL A 460 26.22 -1.25 -4.69
C VAL A 460 27.24 -2.37 -4.94
N GLN A 461 28.41 -2.27 -4.31
CA GLN A 461 29.52 -3.19 -4.50
C GLN A 461 30.25 -3.46 -3.18
N ALA A 462 30.82 -4.66 -3.04
CA ALA A 462 31.73 -5.01 -1.96
C ALA A 462 33.15 -5.28 -2.50
N ARG A 463 34.17 -4.85 -1.76
CA ARG A 463 35.58 -5.09 -2.12
C ARG A 463 36.36 -5.63 -0.93
N PHE A 464 37.21 -6.61 -1.19
CA PHE A 464 38.13 -7.18 -0.20
C PHE A 464 39.50 -6.52 -0.33
N ILE A 465 40.01 -5.97 0.77
CA ILE A 465 41.20 -5.11 0.79
C ILE A 465 42.17 -5.59 1.89
N LEU A 466 43.46 -5.64 1.57
CA LEU A 466 44.54 -5.91 2.53
C LEU A 466 45.08 -4.61 3.16
N GLN A 467 45.88 -4.75 4.23
CA GLN A 467 46.44 -3.64 5.03
C GLN A 467 47.05 -2.49 4.21
N ASP A 468 47.70 -2.79 3.08
CA ASP A 468 48.35 -1.80 2.21
C ASP A 468 47.39 -1.24 1.12
N GLU A 469 46.08 -1.29 1.37
CA GLU A 469 45.02 -0.87 0.45
C GLU A 469 45.00 -1.64 -0.89
N ILE A 470 45.62 -2.81 -0.90
CA ILE A 470 45.65 -3.68 -2.07
C ILE A 470 44.30 -4.39 -2.17
N GLU A 471 43.52 -4.01 -3.17
CA GLU A 471 42.28 -4.70 -3.54
C GLU A 471 42.61 -6.11 -4.07
N LYS A 472 41.99 -7.14 -3.47
CA LYS A 472 42.17 -8.55 -3.88
C LYS A 472 40.92 -9.16 -4.50
N ALA A 473 39.76 -8.60 -4.23
CA ALA A 473 38.49 -9.00 -4.83
C ALA A 473 37.54 -7.81 -4.94
N ARG A 474 36.69 -7.86 -5.97
CA ARG A 474 35.64 -6.87 -6.26
C ARG A 474 34.42 -7.60 -6.78
N THR A 475 33.28 -7.44 -6.13
CA THR A 475 32.02 -8.01 -6.61
C THR A 475 31.51 -7.24 -7.83
N SER A 476 30.66 -7.84 -8.65
CA SER A 476 29.91 -7.05 -9.64
C SER A 476 29.06 -5.98 -8.94
N PRO A 477 28.84 -4.81 -9.57
CA PRO A 477 27.85 -3.86 -9.08
C PRO A 477 26.48 -4.53 -9.02
N TRP A 478 25.70 -4.21 -7.99
CA TRP A 478 24.36 -4.76 -7.85
C TRP A 478 23.50 -4.31 -9.02
N ALA A 479 22.86 -5.28 -9.69
CA ALA A 479 22.09 -5.02 -10.90
C ALA A 479 20.71 -4.45 -10.57
N GLU A 480 20.18 -3.68 -11.53
CA GLU A 480 18.78 -3.27 -11.54
C GLU A 480 17.82 -4.39 -11.95
#